data_AF-A0AB37U6S8-F1
#
_entry.id   AF-A0AB37U6S8-F1
#
_cell.length_a   1.000
_cell.length_b   1.000
_cell.length_c   1.000
_cell.angle_alpha   90.00
_cell.angle_beta   90.00
_cell.angle_gamma   90.00
#
_symmetry.space_group_name_H-M   'P 1'
#
loop_
_entity.id
_entity.type
_entity.pdbx_description
1 polymer ?
#
loop_
_entity_poly.entity_id
_entity_poly.type
_entity_poly.pdbx_seq_one_letter_code
_entity_poly.pdbx_strand_id
1 'polypeptide(L)'
;MTSETSLDEDGAVAPPERQRPPGDRVALRGDLRSALPDATAAVMVTSLVFALLWARMESGTSDTVAVMPFMDDAGTYWMYLLSQAFGWSGLLWAWGTVVLGLLLSGPRPARLPVSRQVLERWHRTTSLTTMALMFAHALMFSAELVRYETKVDWAERLWVGFADSFVPGWYDSGTGRIAIPIGQGALYLAIPLGLLFYVRHRIGASTWRRLHRFVIVVYVLSVWHTLLYGTNVWYGEWPRTVLWLLQLPVAALLLVRLLRPARRAERLGSPSEGAARPGWWVRAAGRAVAGAVAIGLVIVVVSGRDGGRDRPTHPPATGPHTQETD
;
A
#
# COMPACT_ATOMS: atom_id res chain seq x y z
N MET A 1 -38.30 -18.97 50.97
CA MET A 1 -37.78 -18.53 49.66
C MET A 1 -37.62 -19.76 48.79
N THR A 2 -38.65 -20.06 48.02
CA THR A 2 -38.70 -21.13 47.02
C THR A 2 -38.02 -20.64 45.75
N SER A 3 -36.97 -21.32 45.29
CA SER A 3 -36.41 -21.11 43.96
C SER A 3 -37.00 -22.15 43.02
N GLU A 4 -37.87 -21.69 42.12
CA GLU A 4 -38.41 -22.47 41.02
C GLU A 4 -37.29 -22.85 40.07
N THR A 5 -37.10 -24.16 39.92
CA THR A 5 -36.37 -24.76 38.80
C THR A 5 -37.41 -25.05 37.74
N SER A 6 -37.44 -24.26 36.65
CA SER A 6 -38.28 -24.58 35.50
C SER A 6 -37.71 -25.82 34.81
N LEU A 7 -38.43 -26.93 34.89
CA LEU A 7 -38.15 -28.15 34.16
C LEU A 7 -38.80 -28.05 32.78
N ASP A 8 -38.01 -28.27 31.72
CA ASP A 8 -38.55 -28.53 30.38
C ASP A 8 -39.18 -29.93 30.34
N GLU A 9 -40.26 -30.08 29.57
CA GLU A 9 -41.21 -31.21 29.53
C GLU A 9 -40.64 -32.60 29.12
N ASP A 10 -39.33 -32.75 28.90
CA ASP A 10 -38.74 -33.98 28.33
C ASP A 10 -37.58 -34.60 29.13
N GLY A 11 -37.34 -34.19 30.38
CA GLY A 11 -36.44 -34.90 31.31
C GLY A 11 -34.97 -35.02 30.87
N ALA A 12 -34.55 -34.30 29.84
CA ALA A 12 -33.17 -34.25 29.38
C ALA A 12 -32.45 -33.07 30.01
N VAL A 13 -31.34 -33.34 30.70
CA VAL A 13 -30.41 -32.32 31.20
C VAL A 13 -29.98 -31.44 30.02
N ALA A 14 -30.38 -30.17 30.02
CA ALA A 14 -29.93 -29.20 29.03
C ALA A 14 -28.38 -29.21 29.01
N PRO A 15 -27.75 -29.46 27.85
CA PRO A 15 -26.29 -29.46 27.78
C PRO A 15 -25.80 -28.09 28.26
N PRO A 16 -24.72 -28.03 29.07
CA PRO A 16 -24.22 -26.78 29.59
C PRO A 16 -24.01 -25.84 28.42
N GLU A 17 -24.71 -24.71 28.47
CA GLU A 17 -24.58 -23.60 27.55
C GLU A 17 -23.08 -23.33 27.46
N ARG A 18 -22.44 -23.72 26.35
CA ARG A 18 -21.02 -23.43 26.13
C ARG A 18 -20.93 -21.92 26.09
N GLN A 19 -20.61 -21.34 27.24
CA GLN A 19 -20.19 -19.96 27.38
C GLN A 19 -19.12 -19.76 26.33
N ARG A 20 -19.48 -19.09 25.22
CA ARG A 20 -18.51 -18.72 24.20
C ARG A 20 -17.43 -17.93 24.94
N PRO A 21 -16.14 -18.32 24.81
CA PRO A 21 -15.08 -17.64 25.53
C PRO A 21 -15.18 -16.13 25.25
N PRO A 22 -15.01 -15.29 26.28
CA PRO A 22 -15.14 -13.85 26.15
C PRO A 22 -14.26 -13.38 24.99
N GLY A 23 -14.89 -12.71 24.03
CA GLY A 23 -14.36 -12.32 22.73
C GLY A 23 -12.85 -12.36 22.59
N ASP A 24 -12.39 -13.30 21.76
CA ASP A 24 -11.04 -13.46 21.22
C ASP A 24 -10.42 -12.08 20.94
N ARG A 25 -9.71 -11.53 21.95
CA ARG A 25 -9.08 -10.22 21.87
C ARG A 25 -7.94 -10.40 20.89
N VAL A 26 -8.19 -10.08 19.63
CA VAL A 26 -7.15 -10.06 18.61
C VAL A 26 -6.04 -9.13 19.08
N ALA A 27 -4.95 -9.76 19.52
CA ALA A 27 -3.85 -9.08 20.19
C ALA A 27 -2.81 -8.70 19.15
N LEU A 28 -2.57 -7.39 19.01
CA LEU A 28 -1.50 -6.82 18.18
C LEU A 28 -0.16 -7.52 18.43
N ARG A 29 0.15 -7.84 19.69
CA ARG A 29 1.38 -8.54 20.06
C ARG A 29 1.50 -9.93 19.43
N GLY A 30 0.39 -10.67 19.33
CA GLY A 30 0.36 -11.98 18.67
C GLY A 30 0.63 -11.84 17.17
N ASP A 31 0.04 -10.83 16.54
CA ASP A 31 0.23 -10.56 15.12
C ASP A 31 1.64 -10.12 14.79
N LEU A 32 2.22 -9.22 15.60
CA LEU A 32 3.60 -8.76 15.44
C LEU A 32 4.58 -9.93 15.48
N ARG A 33 4.40 -10.88 16.42
CA ARG A 33 5.21 -12.10 16.45
C ARG A 33 4.99 -12.97 15.22
N SER A 34 3.74 -13.11 14.79
CA SER A 34 3.40 -13.91 13.62
C SER A 34 3.83 -13.27 12.29
N ALA A 35 4.10 -11.96 12.29
CA ALA A 35 4.61 -11.21 11.16
C ALA A 35 6.12 -11.37 10.98
N LEU A 36 6.85 -11.94 11.94
CA LEU A 36 8.31 -12.08 11.83
C LEU A 36 8.75 -12.78 10.53
N PRO A 37 8.17 -13.91 10.09
CA PRO A 37 8.58 -14.53 8.83
C PRO A 37 8.31 -13.64 7.60
N ASP A 38 7.18 -12.93 7.60
CA ASP A 38 6.80 -11.99 6.54
C ASP A 38 7.73 -10.78 6.51
N ALA A 39 8.08 -10.23 7.68
CA ALA A 39 9.05 -9.16 7.83
C ALA A 39 10.47 -9.58 7.46
N THR A 40 10.89 -10.81 7.78
CA THR A 40 12.18 -11.37 7.34
C THR A 40 12.23 -11.46 5.83
N ALA A 41 11.16 -11.94 5.18
CA ALA A 41 11.06 -11.93 3.72
C ALA A 41 11.13 -10.50 3.16
N ALA A 42 10.48 -9.53 3.81
CA ALA A 42 10.54 -8.13 3.42
C ALA A 42 11.95 -7.55 3.52
N VAL A 43 12.69 -7.87 4.58
CA VAL A 43 14.09 -7.46 4.71
C VAL A 43 14.94 -8.07 3.60
N MET A 44 14.81 -9.37 3.32
CA MET A 44 15.56 -10.01 2.24
C MET A 44 15.28 -9.38 0.88
N VAL A 45 14.02 -9.14 0.55
CA VAL A 45 13.65 -8.47 -0.72
C VAL A 45 14.17 -7.03 -0.74
N THR A 46 14.06 -6.29 0.36
CA THR A 46 14.59 -4.92 0.44
C THR A 46 16.10 -4.90 0.25
N SER A 47 16.84 -5.82 0.86
CA SER A 47 18.28 -5.95 0.64
C SER A 47 18.63 -6.29 -0.80
N LEU A 48 17.87 -7.17 -1.45
CA LEU A 48 18.07 -7.51 -2.86
C LEU A 48 17.79 -6.32 -3.78
N VAL A 49 16.71 -5.58 -3.54
CA VAL A 49 16.39 -4.35 -4.29
C VAL A 49 17.49 -3.30 -4.07
N PHE A 50 17.94 -3.11 -2.83
CA PHE A 50 19.05 -2.20 -2.54
C PHE A 50 20.32 -2.57 -3.30
N ALA A 51 20.73 -3.86 -3.25
CA ALA A 51 21.90 -4.34 -3.97
C ALA A 51 21.77 -4.16 -5.49
N LEU A 52 20.58 -4.39 -6.05
CA LEU A 52 20.30 -4.14 -7.47
C LEU A 52 20.45 -2.65 -7.82
N LEU A 53 19.86 -1.75 -7.01
CA LEU A 53 19.96 -0.31 -7.25
C LEU A 53 21.42 0.18 -7.13
N TRP A 54 22.15 -0.31 -6.14
CA TRP A 54 23.58 -0.04 -5.96
C TRP A 54 24.39 -0.46 -7.18
N ALA A 55 24.26 -1.71 -7.62
CA ALA A 55 24.98 -2.23 -8.78
C ALA A 55 24.62 -1.50 -10.08
N ARG A 56 23.36 -1.07 -10.25
CA ARG A 56 22.96 -0.23 -11.39
C ARG A 56 23.63 1.14 -11.37
N MET A 57 23.86 1.71 -10.19
CA MET A 57 24.54 2.99 -10.07
C MET A 57 26.03 2.86 -10.38
N GLU A 58 26.72 1.87 -9.80
CA GLU A 58 28.13 1.62 -10.09
C GLU A 58 28.40 1.27 -11.56
N SER A 59 27.45 0.62 -12.23
CA SER A 59 27.56 0.30 -13.66
C SER A 59 27.15 1.43 -14.60
N GLY A 60 26.75 2.60 -14.08
CA GLY A 60 26.28 3.75 -14.89
C GLY A 60 24.94 3.51 -15.60
N THR A 61 24.18 2.49 -15.20
CA THR A 61 22.87 2.14 -15.80
C THR A 61 21.68 2.61 -14.95
N SER A 62 21.92 3.38 -13.90
CA SER A 62 20.90 3.87 -12.98
C SER A 62 20.05 4.99 -13.58
N ASP A 63 18.74 4.81 -13.54
CA ASP A 63 17.78 5.86 -13.96
C ASP A 63 17.74 6.99 -12.94
N THR A 64 18.08 6.71 -11.67
CA THR A 64 18.26 7.74 -10.65
C THR A 64 19.33 8.75 -11.07
N VAL A 65 20.49 8.28 -11.52
CA VAL A 65 21.58 9.16 -11.99
C VAL A 65 21.18 9.92 -13.25
N ALA A 66 20.44 9.28 -14.16
CA ALA A 66 19.95 9.97 -15.36
C ALA A 66 18.98 11.12 -15.05
N VAL A 67 18.16 10.99 -14.00
CA VAL A 67 17.19 12.02 -13.58
C VAL A 67 17.82 13.04 -12.62
N MET A 68 18.71 12.59 -11.74
CA MET A 68 19.39 13.37 -10.70
C MET A 68 20.90 13.13 -10.77
N PRO A 69 21.61 13.77 -11.72
CA PRO A 69 23.03 13.49 -11.98
C PRO A 69 23.97 13.75 -10.80
N PHE A 70 23.60 14.66 -9.89
CA PHE A 70 24.37 14.91 -8.68
C PHE A 70 24.42 13.69 -7.72
N MET A 71 23.53 12.71 -7.91
CA MET A 71 23.48 11.48 -7.10
C MET A 71 24.41 10.36 -7.60
N ASP A 72 25.33 10.64 -8.53
CA ASP A 72 26.27 9.66 -9.10
C ASP A 72 27.41 9.26 -8.13
N ASP A 73 27.05 8.91 -6.89
CA ASP A 73 27.94 8.36 -5.86
C ASP A 73 27.13 7.50 -4.87
N ALA A 74 27.27 6.19 -4.99
CA ALA A 74 26.55 5.22 -4.15
C ALA A 74 26.97 5.30 -2.68
N GLY A 75 28.23 5.59 -2.40
CA GLY A 75 28.75 5.73 -1.04
C GLY A 75 28.18 6.96 -0.35
N THR A 76 28.01 8.06 -1.08
CA THR A 76 27.44 9.29 -0.52
C THR A 76 25.93 9.17 -0.32
N TYR A 77 25.20 8.67 -1.32
CA TYR A 77 23.73 8.63 -1.39
C TYR A 77 23.10 7.26 -1.05
N TRP A 78 23.79 6.42 -0.28
CA TRP A 78 23.30 5.07 0.08
C TRP A 78 21.97 5.10 0.85
N MET A 79 21.75 6.12 1.66
CA MET A 79 20.52 6.31 2.44
C MET A 79 19.33 6.61 1.51
N TYR A 80 19.55 7.39 0.45
CA TYR A 80 18.57 7.56 -0.62
C TYR A 80 18.26 6.23 -1.33
N LEU A 81 19.28 5.45 -1.71
CA LEU A 81 19.09 4.12 -2.34
C LEU A 81 18.32 3.15 -1.43
N LEU A 82 18.62 3.17 -0.13
CA LEU A 82 17.91 2.35 0.86
C LEU A 82 16.47 2.81 1.03
N SER A 83 16.20 4.11 1.01
CA SER A 83 14.83 4.64 0.98
C SER A 83 14.08 4.13 -0.26
N GLN A 84 14.69 4.18 -1.45
CA GLN A 84 14.09 3.63 -2.66
C GLN A 84 13.79 2.12 -2.54
N ALA A 85 14.69 1.35 -1.95
CA ALA A 85 14.48 -0.07 -1.70
C ALA A 85 13.28 -0.32 -0.79
N PHE A 86 13.14 0.45 0.30
CA PHE A 86 11.94 0.40 1.15
C PHE A 86 10.67 0.78 0.39
N GLY A 87 10.72 1.78 -0.49
CA GLY A 87 9.59 2.20 -1.32
C GLY A 87 9.11 1.09 -2.25
N TRP A 88 10.02 0.45 -2.99
CA TRP A 88 9.72 -0.66 -3.88
C TRP A 88 9.21 -1.90 -3.14
N SER A 89 9.86 -2.29 -2.06
CA SER A 89 9.38 -3.38 -1.20
C SER A 89 8.01 -3.05 -0.59
N GLY A 90 7.82 -1.83 -0.10
CA GLY A 90 6.54 -1.37 0.44
C GLY A 90 5.41 -1.47 -0.57
N LEU A 91 5.66 -1.07 -1.82
CA LEU A 91 4.68 -1.17 -2.91
C LEU A 91 4.36 -2.62 -3.28
N LEU A 92 5.36 -3.51 -3.31
CA LEU A 92 5.17 -4.94 -3.55
C LEU A 92 4.34 -5.60 -2.44
N TRP A 93 4.64 -5.28 -1.18
CA TRP A 93 3.87 -5.76 -0.02
C TRP A 93 2.44 -5.20 -0.02
N ALA A 94 2.27 -3.92 -0.41
CA ALA A 94 0.97 -3.29 -0.57
C ALA A 94 0.14 -3.99 -1.65
N TRP A 95 0.75 -4.31 -2.80
CA TRP A 95 0.10 -5.10 -3.85
C TRP A 95 -0.34 -6.47 -3.33
N GLY A 96 0.56 -7.19 -2.65
CA GLY A 96 0.28 -8.50 -2.08
C GLY A 96 -0.87 -8.49 -1.09
N THR A 97 -0.86 -7.54 -0.14
CA THR A 97 -1.93 -7.45 0.86
C THR A 97 -3.29 -7.05 0.26
N VAL A 98 -3.32 -6.20 -0.78
CA VAL A 98 -4.56 -5.87 -1.51
C VAL A 98 -5.11 -7.10 -2.23
N VAL A 99 -4.27 -7.87 -2.90
CA VAL A 99 -4.68 -9.13 -3.54
C VAL A 99 -5.27 -10.09 -2.50
N LEU A 100 -4.60 -10.28 -1.37
CA LEU A 100 -5.08 -11.11 -0.26
C LEU A 100 -6.44 -10.61 0.28
N GLY A 101 -6.59 -9.30 0.48
CA GLY A 101 -7.83 -8.68 0.97
C GLY A 101 -9.00 -8.84 -0.01
N LEU A 102 -8.75 -8.72 -1.32
CA LEU A 102 -9.75 -8.95 -2.37
C LEU A 102 -10.17 -10.42 -2.43
N LEU A 103 -9.22 -11.36 -2.33
CA LEU A 103 -9.48 -12.80 -2.26
C LEU A 103 -10.26 -13.19 -0.99
N LEU A 104 -10.03 -12.52 0.13
CA LEU A 104 -10.75 -12.74 1.39
C LEU A 104 -12.20 -12.24 1.33
N SER A 105 -12.44 -11.18 0.56
CA SER A 105 -13.72 -10.46 0.50
C SER A 105 -14.62 -10.87 -0.67
N GLY A 106 -14.07 -11.47 -1.73
CA GLY A 106 -14.75 -11.85 -2.97
C GLY A 106 -15.22 -13.32 -3.01
N PRO A 107 -15.89 -13.72 -4.11
CA PRO A 107 -16.18 -15.13 -4.37
C PRO A 107 -14.87 -15.89 -4.56
N ARG A 108 -14.66 -16.94 -3.77
CA ARG A 108 -13.44 -17.73 -3.85
C ARG A 108 -13.41 -18.60 -5.11
N PRO A 109 -12.25 -18.74 -5.76
CA PRO A 109 -12.04 -19.84 -6.68
C PRO A 109 -12.27 -21.15 -5.94
N ALA A 110 -13.08 -22.05 -6.49
CA ALA A 110 -13.39 -23.34 -5.87
C ALA A 110 -12.15 -24.22 -5.61
N ARG A 111 -11.03 -23.92 -6.28
CA ARG A 111 -9.78 -24.67 -6.23
C ARG A 111 -8.66 -24.02 -5.42
N LEU A 112 -8.93 -22.95 -4.66
CA LEU A 112 -7.87 -22.32 -3.86
C LEU A 112 -7.53 -23.25 -2.67
N PRO A 113 -6.30 -23.80 -2.56
CA PRO A 113 -5.96 -24.79 -1.54
C PRO A 113 -5.75 -24.19 -0.13
N VAL A 114 -5.92 -22.87 0.01
CA VAL A 114 -5.63 -22.13 1.24
C VAL A 114 -6.91 -21.80 1.99
N SER A 115 -6.94 -22.12 3.29
CA SER A 115 -8.09 -21.83 4.14
C SER A 115 -8.31 -20.33 4.35
N ARG A 116 -9.55 -19.96 4.70
CA ARG A 116 -9.90 -18.56 5.01
C ARG A 116 -9.05 -17.98 6.13
N GLN A 117 -8.80 -18.77 7.16
CA GLN A 117 -8.08 -18.34 8.36
C GLN A 117 -6.61 -18.04 8.03
N VAL A 118 -6.00 -18.86 7.16
CA VAL A 118 -4.62 -18.63 6.70
C VAL A 118 -4.53 -17.37 5.85
N LEU A 119 -5.45 -17.16 4.90
CA LEU A 119 -5.50 -15.93 4.11
C LEU A 119 -5.69 -14.68 4.98
N GLU A 120 -6.56 -14.76 5.99
CA GLU A 120 -6.77 -13.65 6.92
C GLU A 120 -5.51 -13.36 7.74
N ARG A 121 -4.80 -14.40 8.19
CA ARG A 121 -3.53 -14.26 8.90
C ARG A 121 -2.48 -13.61 8.01
N TRP A 122 -2.29 -14.09 6.78
CA TRP A 122 -1.36 -13.50 5.82
C TRP A 122 -1.72 -12.04 5.53
N HIS A 123 -2.98 -11.74 5.25
CA HIS A 123 -3.42 -10.36 5.03
C HIS A 123 -3.08 -9.43 6.22
N ARG A 124 -3.27 -9.90 7.46
CA ARG A 124 -2.91 -9.12 8.66
C ARG A 124 -1.41 -8.91 8.78
N THR A 125 -0.60 -9.96 8.66
CA THR A 125 0.85 -9.86 8.81
C THR A 125 1.46 -9.01 7.71
N THR A 126 1.09 -9.26 6.45
CA THR A 126 1.59 -8.51 5.30
C THR A 126 1.15 -7.04 5.37
N SER A 127 -0.04 -6.73 5.91
CA SER A 127 -0.46 -5.33 6.15
C SER A 127 0.39 -4.62 7.20
N LEU A 128 0.76 -5.29 8.30
CA LEU A 128 1.68 -4.72 9.30
C LEU A 128 3.05 -4.43 8.69
N THR A 129 3.59 -5.39 7.95
CA THR A 129 4.88 -5.22 7.25
C THR A 129 4.80 -4.11 6.20
N THR A 130 3.70 -4.00 5.44
CA THR A 130 3.49 -2.91 4.49
C THR A 130 3.58 -1.55 5.18
N MET A 131 2.88 -1.36 6.30
CA MET A 131 2.94 -0.10 7.06
C MET A 131 4.34 0.19 7.59
N ALA A 132 5.06 -0.84 8.06
CA ALA A 132 6.43 -0.70 8.52
C ALA A 132 7.38 -0.29 7.38
N LEU A 133 7.26 -0.90 6.20
CA LEU A 133 8.05 -0.55 5.01
C LEU A 133 7.76 0.87 4.52
N MET A 134 6.48 1.28 4.46
CA MET A 134 6.10 2.65 4.09
C MET A 134 6.65 3.68 5.08
N PHE A 135 6.59 3.38 6.37
CA PHE A 135 7.15 4.26 7.39
C PHE A 135 8.68 4.32 7.31
N ALA A 136 9.35 3.17 7.13
CA ALA A 136 10.79 3.11 6.94
C ALA A 136 11.25 3.86 5.68
N HIS A 137 10.50 3.78 4.59
CA HIS A 137 10.75 4.57 3.37
C HIS A 137 10.77 6.07 3.65
N ALA A 138 9.72 6.60 4.30
CA ALA A 138 9.62 8.01 4.65
C ALA A 138 10.71 8.44 5.65
N LEU A 139 10.97 7.62 6.66
CA LEU A 139 12.01 7.88 7.66
C LEU A 139 13.40 7.90 7.04
N MET A 140 13.68 6.97 6.12
CA MET A 140 14.97 6.87 5.45
C MET A 140 15.20 8.04 4.49
N PHE A 141 14.14 8.50 3.81
CA PHE A 141 14.18 9.73 3.03
C PHE A 141 14.45 10.95 3.92
N SER A 142 13.77 11.06 5.05
CA SER A 142 14.00 12.14 6.02
C SER A 142 15.44 12.15 6.53
N ALA A 143 15.98 10.98 6.89
CA ALA A 143 17.33 10.84 7.40
C ALA A 143 18.38 11.18 6.31
N GLU A 144 18.11 10.88 5.04
CA GLU A 144 18.93 11.32 3.92
C GLU A 144 18.98 12.86 3.84
N LEU A 145 17.83 13.54 3.94
CA LEU A 145 17.77 15.00 3.91
C LEU A 145 18.55 15.63 5.07
N VAL A 146 18.45 15.07 6.28
CA VAL A 146 19.22 15.52 7.45
C VAL A 146 20.73 15.38 7.22
N ARG A 147 21.15 14.30 6.56
CA ARG A 147 22.57 14.03 6.27
C ARG A 147 23.10 14.94 5.16
N TYR A 148 22.30 15.16 4.12
CA TYR A 148 22.69 15.94 2.94
C TYR A 148 22.68 17.44 3.19
N GLU A 149 21.76 17.94 4.01
CA GLU A 149 21.71 19.35 4.36
C GLU A 149 22.88 19.71 5.26
N THR A 150 23.84 20.50 4.74
CA THR A 150 25.03 20.93 5.47
C THR A 150 25.08 22.42 5.78
N LYS A 151 24.15 23.22 5.23
CA LYS A 151 24.20 24.68 5.28
C LYS A 151 23.56 25.27 6.53
N VAL A 152 22.78 24.48 7.26
CA VAL A 152 22.11 24.90 8.50
C VAL A 152 22.56 24.06 9.70
N ASP A 153 22.21 24.51 10.90
CA ASP A 153 22.52 23.84 12.15
C ASP A 153 21.76 22.51 12.32
N TRP A 154 22.27 21.62 13.17
CA TRP A 154 21.73 20.28 13.35
C TRP A 154 20.22 20.22 13.68
N ALA A 155 19.75 21.13 14.55
CA ALA A 155 18.34 21.20 14.91
C ALA A 155 17.45 21.58 13.72
N GLU A 156 17.94 22.48 12.88
CA GLU A 156 17.25 22.92 11.67
C GLU A 156 17.25 21.82 10.60
N ARG A 157 18.34 21.08 10.44
CA ARG A 157 18.39 19.89 9.56
C ARG A 157 17.32 18.88 9.91
N LEU A 158 17.16 18.58 11.20
CA LEU A 158 16.12 17.67 11.70
C LEU A 158 14.72 18.19 11.35
N TRP A 159 14.48 19.49 11.51
CA TRP A 159 13.20 20.10 11.14
C TRP A 159 12.95 20.06 9.64
N VAL A 160 13.90 20.46 8.82
CA VAL A 160 13.81 20.47 7.35
C VAL A 160 13.54 19.04 6.85
N GLY A 161 14.37 18.08 7.25
CA GLY A 161 14.20 16.69 6.86
C GLY A 161 12.86 16.10 7.32
N PHE A 162 12.36 16.50 8.50
CA PHE A 162 11.02 16.13 8.95
C PHE A 162 9.93 16.78 8.09
N ALA A 163 10.03 18.09 7.85
CA ALA A 163 9.02 18.86 7.17
C ALA A 163 8.87 18.41 5.70
N ASP A 164 9.98 18.23 5.00
CA ASP A 164 10.01 17.72 3.62
C ASP A 164 9.45 16.30 3.49
N SER A 165 9.57 15.48 4.53
CA SER A 165 9.14 14.07 4.48
C SER A 165 7.73 13.86 5.02
N PHE A 166 7.32 14.61 6.04
CA PHE A 166 6.10 14.35 6.81
C PHE A 166 5.10 15.51 6.79
N VAL A 167 5.48 16.75 6.50
CA VAL A 167 4.52 17.87 6.50
C VAL A 167 3.88 18.02 5.11
N PRO A 168 2.55 17.86 4.98
CA PRO A 168 1.88 18.00 3.70
C PRO A 168 2.07 19.38 3.07
N GLY A 169 2.58 19.40 1.85
CA GLY A 169 2.78 20.61 1.06
C GLY A 169 4.02 21.43 1.42
N TRP A 170 4.86 20.94 2.34
CA TRP A 170 6.13 21.63 2.67
C TRP A 170 7.18 21.47 1.57
N TYR A 171 7.30 20.26 1.01
CA TYR A 171 8.27 19.97 -0.04
C TYR A 171 8.01 20.83 -1.28
N ASP A 172 9.00 21.63 -1.66
CA ASP A 172 8.79 22.75 -2.59
C ASP A 172 9.49 22.58 -3.95
N SER A 173 9.93 21.38 -4.32
CA SER A 173 10.70 21.18 -5.56
C SER A 173 10.01 20.27 -6.60
N GLY A 174 10.17 20.63 -7.87
CA GLY A 174 9.82 19.83 -9.05
C GLY A 174 8.44 19.15 -9.01
N THR A 175 8.41 17.89 -9.46
CA THR A 175 7.22 17.02 -9.36
C THR A 175 6.92 16.58 -7.93
N GLY A 176 7.88 16.75 -7.00
CA GLY A 176 7.74 16.42 -5.59
C GLY A 176 6.64 17.21 -4.89
N ARG A 177 6.40 18.48 -5.31
CA ARG A 177 5.30 19.34 -4.81
C ARG A 177 3.93 18.66 -4.83
N ILE A 178 3.68 17.76 -5.78
CA ILE A 178 2.42 17.02 -5.89
C ILE A 178 2.61 15.59 -5.39
N ALA A 179 3.70 14.93 -5.77
CA ALA A 179 3.87 13.53 -5.53
C ALA A 179 4.16 13.19 -4.06
N ILE A 180 4.91 14.02 -3.33
CA ILE A 180 5.21 13.80 -1.91
C ILE A 180 3.93 13.91 -1.05
N PRO A 181 3.08 14.93 -1.21
CA PRO A 181 1.78 14.97 -0.52
C PRO A 181 0.89 13.75 -0.79
N ILE A 182 0.94 13.17 -2.00
CA ILE A 182 0.22 11.92 -2.32
C ILE A 182 0.80 10.74 -1.49
N GLY A 183 2.13 10.62 -1.41
CA GLY A 183 2.80 9.60 -0.60
C GLY A 183 2.55 9.76 0.91
N GLN A 184 2.63 10.99 1.41
CA GLN A 184 2.27 11.34 2.79
C GLN A 184 0.81 10.99 3.09
N GLY A 185 -0.11 11.32 2.17
CA GLY A 185 -1.51 10.93 2.25
C GLY A 185 -1.69 9.41 2.32
N ALA A 186 -0.95 8.64 1.53
CA ALA A 186 -0.95 7.18 1.60
C ALA A 186 -0.50 6.68 2.98
N LEU A 187 0.63 7.18 3.51
CA LEU A 187 1.14 6.81 4.83
C LEU A 187 0.16 7.17 5.96
N TYR A 188 -0.38 8.38 5.94
CA TYR A 188 -1.33 8.88 6.94
C TYR A 188 -2.69 8.22 6.90
N LEU A 189 -3.09 7.64 5.77
CA LEU A 189 -4.26 6.78 5.70
C LEU A 189 -3.94 5.34 6.10
N ALA A 190 -2.78 4.80 5.71
CA ALA A 190 -2.35 3.44 5.97
C ALA A 190 -2.33 3.11 7.46
N ILE A 191 -1.63 3.93 8.27
CA ILE A 191 -1.44 3.70 9.71
C ILE A 191 -2.78 3.60 10.46
N PRO A 192 -3.66 4.63 10.45
CA PRO A 192 -4.91 4.55 11.20
C PRO A 192 -5.84 3.47 10.65
N LEU A 193 -6.00 3.32 9.32
CA LEU A 193 -6.91 2.33 8.74
C LEU A 193 -6.44 0.89 8.99
N GLY A 194 -5.14 0.64 8.99
CA GLY A 194 -4.55 -0.66 9.33
C GLY A 194 -4.73 -0.99 10.81
N LEU A 195 -4.38 -0.05 11.69
CA LEU A 195 -4.48 -0.26 13.15
C LEU A 195 -5.94 -0.30 13.65
N LEU A 196 -6.88 0.27 12.90
CA LEU A 196 -8.32 0.21 13.20
C LEU A 196 -8.83 -1.21 13.41
N PHE A 197 -8.20 -2.20 12.78
CA PHE A 197 -8.53 -3.61 12.96
C PHE A 197 -8.41 -4.06 14.43
N TYR A 198 -7.43 -3.56 15.19
CA TYR A 198 -7.21 -3.96 16.59
C TYR A 198 -8.22 -3.31 17.55
N VAL A 199 -8.76 -2.14 17.19
CA VAL A 199 -9.79 -1.43 17.95
C VAL A 199 -11.21 -1.65 17.40
N ARG A 200 -11.37 -2.53 16.40
CA ARG A 200 -12.67 -2.79 15.72
C ARG A 200 -13.80 -3.21 16.66
N HIS A 201 -13.45 -3.80 17.81
CA HIS A 201 -14.40 -4.19 18.85
C HIS A 201 -15.11 -2.98 19.48
N ARG A 202 -14.50 -1.78 19.45
CA ARG A 202 -15.09 -0.54 19.98
C ARG A 202 -16.01 0.19 18.99
N ILE A 203 -15.67 0.16 17.71
CA ILE A 203 -16.41 0.89 16.66
C ILE A 203 -17.48 0.06 15.94
N GLY A 204 -17.48 -1.25 16.18
CA GLY A 204 -18.40 -2.19 15.56
C GLY A 204 -17.97 -2.66 14.16
N ALA A 205 -18.38 -3.88 13.81
CA ALA A 205 -17.95 -4.54 12.58
C ALA A 205 -18.48 -3.88 11.30
N SER A 206 -19.63 -3.18 11.36
CA SER A 206 -20.19 -2.43 10.23
C SER A 206 -19.33 -1.22 9.89
N THR A 207 -19.01 -0.40 10.90
CA THR A 207 -18.18 0.81 10.78
C THR A 207 -16.77 0.46 10.31
N TRP A 208 -16.12 -0.52 10.95
CA TRP A 208 -14.79 -0.99 10.55
C TRP A 208 -14.76 -1.38 9.06
N ARG A 209 -15.73 -2.15 8.57
CA ARG A 209 -15.78 -2.55 7.14
C ARG A 209 -15.98 -1.37 6.20
N ARG A 210 -16.72 -0.33 6.60
CA ARG A 210 -16.90 0.88 5.76
C ARG A 210 -15.58 1.63 5.66
N LEU A 211 -14.90 1.83 6.78
CA LEU A 211 -13.59 2.50 6.84
C LEU A 211 -12.51 1.70 6.11
N HIS A 212 -12.45 0.39 6.32
CA HIS A 212 -11.46 -0.48 5.69
C HIS A 212 -11.58 -0.53 4.16
N ARG A 213 -12.76 -0.23 3.57
CA ARG A 213 -12.87 -0.11 2.10
C ARG A 213 -12.00 1.00 1.53
N PHE A 214 -11.69 2.04 2.30
CA PHE A 214 -10.82 3.12 1.86
C PHE A 214 -9.34 2.71 1.81
N VAL A 215 -8.96 1.53 2.29
CA VAL A 215 -7.59 1.02 2.14
C VAL A 215 -7.20 0.87 0.66
N ILE A 216 -8.17 0.67 -0.25
CA ILE A 216 -7.86 0.68 -1.70
C ILE A 216 -7.30 2.03 -2.16
N VAL A 217 -7.72 3.14 -1.53
CA VAL A 217 -7.21 4.49 -1.83
C VAL A 217 -5.73 4.58 -1.44
N VAL A 218 -5.32 4.00 -0.31
CA VAL A 218 -3.90 3.93 0.10
C VAL A 218 -3.07 3.31 -1.02
N TYR A 219 -3.52 2.19 -1.59
CA TYR A 219 -2.82 1.51 -2.66
C TYR A 219 -2.75 2.36 -3.93
N VAL A 220 -3.87 2.96 -4.34
CA VAL A 220 -3.93 3.85 -5.51
C VAL A 220 -2.99 5.06 -5.33
N LEU A 221 -3.00 5.70 -4.17
CA LEU A 221 -2.09 6.80 -3.85
C LEU A 221 -0.63 6.34 -3.87
N SER A 222 -0.33 5.14 -3.37
CA SER A 222 1.03 4.58 -3.39
C SER A 222 1.52 4.35 -4.83
N VAL A 223 0.70 3.76 -5.70
CA VAL A 223 1.04 3.57 -7.13
C VAL A 223 1.26 4.91 -7.82
N TRP A 224 0.39 5.89 -7.60
CA TRP A 224 0.54 7.23 -8.19
C TRP A 224 1.77 7.97 -7.66
N HIS A 225 2.04 7.90 -6.36
CA HIS A 225 3.26 8.44 -5.78
C HIS A 225 4.50 7.87 -6.47
N THR A 226 4.56 6.55 -6.66
CA THR A 226 5.65 5.90 -7.40
C THR A 226 5.72 6.36 -8.85
N LEU A 227 4.61 6.41 -9.59
CA LEU A 227 4.60 6.83 -11.00
C LEU A 227 4.99 8.31 -11.20
N LEU A 228 4.73 9.16 -10.22
CA LEU A 228 4.98 10.61 -10.28
C LEU A 228 6.38 11.00 -9.78
N TYR A 229 6.97 10.25 -8.85
CA TYR A 229 8.23 10.60 -8.18
C TYR A 229 9.31 9.53 -8.23
N GLY A 230 8.98 8.29 -8.60
CA GLY A 230 9.95 7.22 -8.71
C GLY A 230 10.88 7.43 -9.90
N THR A 231 12.18 7.65 -9.64
CA THR A 231 13.18 7.82 -10.71
C THR A 231 13.30 6.58 -11.60
N ASN A 232 13.20 5.40 -11.02
CA ASN A 232 13.20 4.12 -11.73
C ASN A 232 11.98 3.88 -12.65
N VAL A 233 10.95 4.75 -12.60
CA VAL A 233 9.77 4.68 -13.50
C VAL A 233 9.57 6.01 -14.24
N TRP A 234 10.59 6.86 -14.24
CA TRP A 234 10.52 8.19 -14.87
C TRP A 234 10.40 8.11 -16.39
N TYR A 235 11.13 7.17 -16.98
CA TYR A 235 11.15 6.88 -18.41
C TYR A 235 10.20 5.73 -18.78
N GLY A 236 9.86 5.64 -20.07
CA GLY A 236 9.03 4.56 -20.64
C GLY A 236 9.78 3.23 -20.77
N GLU A 237 10.33 2.74 -19.66
CA GLU A 237 11.14 1.52 -19.62
C GLU A 237 10.43 0.39 -18.86
N TRP A 238 11.06 -0.79 -18.86
CA TRP A 238 10.49 -2.01 -18.31
C TRP A 238 9.95 -1.90 -16.86
N PRO A 239 10.56 -1.14 -15.91
CA PRO A 239 10.03 -1.11 -14.54
C PRO A 239 8.65 -0.46 -14.49
N ARG A 240 8.43 0.57 -15.32
CA ARG A 240 7.15 1.26 -15.44
C ARG A 240 6.10 0.38 -16.10
N THR A 241 6.47 -0.34 -17.16
CA THR A 241 5.58 -1.31 -17.83
C THR A 241 5.18 -2.44 -16.88
N VAL A 242 6.13 -3.00 -16.11
CA VAL A 242 5.86 -4.03 -15.09
C VAL A 242 4.93 -3.48 -14.00
N LEU A 243 5.11 -2.23 -13.57
CA LEU A 243 4.23 -1.60 -12.61
C LEU A 243 2.78 -1.54 -13.11
N TRP A 244 2.55 -1.23 -14.38
CA TRP A 244 1.22 -1.28 -15.00
C TRP A 244 0.66 -2.69 -15.12
N LEU A 245 1.49 -3.66 -15.53
CA LEU A 245 1.11 -5.07 -15.61
C LEU A 245 0.61 -5.61 -14.27
N LEU A 246 1.28 -5.26 -13.17
CA LEU A 246 0.90 -5.66 -11.82
C LEU A 246 -0.46 -5.11 -11.37
N GLN A 247 -1.00 -4.08 -12.03
CA GLN A 247 -2.33 -3.56 -11.74
C GLN A 247 -3.45 -4.45 -12.30
N LEU A 248 -3.17 -5.27 -13.33
CA LEU A 248 -4.19 -6.10 -13.97
C LEU A 248 -4.85 -7.11 -13.00
N PRO A 249 -4.09 -7.89 -12.18
CA PRO A 249 -4.71 -8.77 -11.18
C PRO A 249 -5.57 -8.02 -10.16
N VAL A 250 -5.12 -6.83 -9.71
CA VAL A 250 -5.86 -6.01 -8.74
C VAL A 250 -7.17 -5.52 -9.34
N ALA A 251 -7.13 -4.98 -10.56
CA ALA A 251 -8.31 -4.50 -11.27
C ALA A 251 -9.30 -5.64 -11.56
N ALA A 252 -8.80 -6.80 -12.01
CA ALA A 252 -9.63 -7.98 -12.26
C ALA A 252 -10.33 -8.47 -10.98
N LEU A 253 -9.59 -8.62 -9.88
CA LEU A 253 -10.15 -9.06 -8.60
C LEU A 253 -11.15 -8.04 -8.03
N LEU A 254 -10.87 -6.74 -8.16
CA LEU A 254 -11.78 -5.68 -7.76
C LEU A 254 -13.07 -5.72 -8.59
N LEU A 255 -12.96 -5.88 -9.91
CA LEU A 255 -14.11 -5.98 -10.80
C LEU A 255 -14.96 -7.22 -10.46
N VAL A 256 -14.33 -8.38 -10.26
CA VAL A 256 -15.03 -9.60 -9.80
C VAL A 256 -15.75 -9.36 -8.47
N ARG A 257 -15.11 -8.69 -7.51
CA ARG A 257 -15.70 -8.36 -6.20
C ARG A 257 -16.93 -7.45 -6.32
N LEU A 258 -16.91 -6.50 -7.25
CA LEU A 258 -18.01 -5.55 -7.49
C LEU A 258 -19.17 -6.20 -8.27
N LEU A 259 -18.86 -7.09 -9.22
CA LEU A 259 -19.83 -7.81 -10.04
C LEU A 259 -20.49 -8.97 -9.28
N ARG A 260 -19.75 -9.65 -8.38
CA ARG A 260 -20.23 -10.77 -7.57
C ARG A 260 -20.16 -10.46 -6.08
N PRO A 261 -20.97 -9.53 -5.57
CA PRO A 261 -20.92 -9.15 -4.17
C PRO A 261 -21.40 -10.27 -3.25
N ALA A 262 -20.65 -10.49 -2.17
CA ALA A 262 -20.93 -11.55 -1.20
C ALA A 262 -22.22 -11.32 -0.39
N ARG A 263 -22.69 -10.08 -0.26
CA ARG A 263 -23.86 -9.71 0.54
C ARG A 263 -25.03 -9.32 -0.33
N ARG A 264 -26.24 -9.77 0.01
CA ARG A 264 -27.49 -9.37 -0.69
C ARG A 264 -27.63 -7.84 -0.75
N ALA A 265 -27.34 -7.15 0.35
CA ALA A 265 -27.40 -5.69 0.43
C ALA A 265 -26.43 -4.95 -0.51
N GLU A 266 -25.40 -5.62 -1.06
CA GLU A 266 -24.42 -5.07 -2.00
C GLU A 266 -24.74 -5.41 -3.46
N ARG A 267 -25.74 -6.26 -3.72
CA ARG A 267 -26.19 -6.59 -5.08
C ARG A 267 -26.85 -5.36 -5.70
N LEU A 268 -26.65 -5.16 -7.01
CA LEU A 268 -27.55 -4.31 -7.79
C LEU A 268 -28.85 -5.10 -7.95
N GLY A 269 -29.93 -4.66 -7.32
CA GLY A 269 -31.29 -5.12 -7.63
C GLY A 269 -31.84 -4.40 -8.86
N SER A 270 -33.07 -4.74 -9.25
CA SER A 270 -33.83 -3.94 -10.21
C SER A 270 -34.01 -2.51 -9.65
N PRO A 271 -34.08 -1.48 -10.49
CA PRO A 271 -34.36 -0.10 -10.05
C PRO A 271 -35.74 0.11 -9.40
N SER A 272 -36.52 -0.97 -9.26
CA SER A 272 -37.93 -0.98 -8.87
C SER A 272 -38.07 -1.33 -7.39
N GLU A 273 -38.70 -0.42 -6.66
CA GLU A 273 -39.22 -0.54 -5.29
C GLU A 273 -38.20 -0.77 -4.16
N GLY A 274 -37.78 0.33 -3.52
CA GLY A 274 -37.26 0.30 -2.14
C GLY A 274 -35.76 0.58 -1.95
N ALA A 275 -34.93 0.52 -2.99
CA ALA A 275 -33.54 0.99 -2.90
C ALA A 275 -33.49 2.50 -3.13
N ALA A 276 -32.97 3.28 -2.18
CA ALA A 276 -32.74 4.71 -2.36
C ALA A 276 -31.95 4.95 -3.65
N ARG A 277 -32.60 5.56 -4.65
CA ARG A 277 -32.07 5.88 -5.99
C ARG A 277 -30.59 6.30 -6.00
N PRO A 278 -30.08 7.18 -5.10
CA PRO A 278 -28.66 7.53 -5.08
C PRO A 278 -27.72 6.34 -4.81
N GLY A 279 -28.08 5.43 -3.91
CA GLY A 279 -27.24 4.27 -3.57
C GLY A 279 -27.10 3.26 -4.70
N TRP A 280 -28.10 3.17 -5.59
CA TRP A 280 -28.01 2.35 -6.80
C TRP A 280 -27.05 2.98 -7.81
N TRP A 281 -27.18 4.29 -8.09
CA TRP A 281 -26.32 5.00 -9.03
C TRP A 281 -24.85 4.96 -8.62
N VAL A 282 -24.53 5.15 -7.34
CA VAL A 282 -23.15 5.06 -6.84
C VAL A 282 -22.55 3.67 -7.12
N ARG A 283 -23.33 2.59 -6.95
CA ARG A 283 -22.84 1.22 -7.20
C ARG A 283 -22.68 0.93 -8.69
N ALA A 284 -23.60 1.42 -9.52
CA ALA A 284 -23.52 1.29 -10.97
C ALA A 284 -22.29 2.05 -11.50
N ALA A 285 -22.11 3.31 -11.08
CA ALA A 285 -20.96 4.12 -11.42
C ALA A 285 -19.66 3.47 -10.96
N GLY A 286 -19.58 2.96 -9.72
CA GLY A 286 -18.39 2.27 -9.22
C GLY A 286 -17.99 1.05 -10.05
N ARG A 287 -18.96 0.28 -10.56
CA ARG A 287 -18.70 -0.84 -11.48
C ARG A 287 -18.23 -0.38 -12.85
N ALA A 288 -18.86 0.66 -13.40
CA ALA A 288 -18.49 1.23 -14.69
C ALA A 288 -17.06 1.79 -14.64
N VAL A 289 -16.72 2.53 -13.59
CA VAL A 289 -15.36 3.06 -13.35
C VAL A 289 -14.36 1.91 -13.22
N ALA A 290 -14.64 0.88 -12.43
CA ALA A 290 -13.74 -0.27 -12.30
C ALA A 290 -13.52 -1.00 -13.64
N GLY A 291 -14.58 -1.16 -14.45
CA GLY A 291 -14.49 -1.74 -15.79
C GLY A 291 -13.66 -0.87 -16.73
N ALA A 292 -13.89 0.44 -16.74
CA ALA A 292 -13.13 1.40 -17.54
C ALA A 292 -11.64 1.41 -17.16
N VAL A 293 -11.33 1.37 -15.86
CA VAL A 293 -9.95 1.26 -15.37
C VAL A 293 -9.30 -0.04 -15.84
N ALA A 294 -9.99 -1.19 -15.73
CA ALA A 294 -9.46 -2.46 -16.20
C ALA A 294 -9.15 -2.44 -17.71
N ILE A 295 -10.07 -1.89 -18.52
CA ILE A 295 -9.88 -1.74 -19.97
C ILE A 295 -8.70 -0.79 -20.25
N GLY A 296 -8.64 0.36 -19.58
CA GLY A 296 -7.57 1.33 -19.71
C GLY A 296 -6.19 0.72 -19.40
N LEU A 297 -6.09 -0.08 -18.33
CA LEU A 297 -4.86 -0.80 -17.99
C LEU A 297 -4.44 -1.78 -19.09
N VAL A 298 -5.38 -2.53 -19.66
CA VAL A 298 -5.08 -3.43 -20.79
C VAL A 298 -4.58 -2.64 -22.00
N ILE A 299 -5.22 -1.51 -22.32
CA ILE A 299 -4.80 -0.65 -23.43
C ILE A 299 -3.38 -0.11 -23.19
N VAL A 300 -3.08 0.39 -21.99
CA VAL A 300 -1.76 0.89 -21.62
C VAL A 300 -0.69 -0.19 -21.81
N VAL A 301 -0.93 -1.37 -21.25
CA VAL A 301 0.00 -2.51 -21.34
C VAL A 301 0.21 -2.96 -22.78
N VAL A 302 -0.85 -3.13 -23.56
CA VAL A 302 -0.76 -3.65 -24.94
C VAL A 302 -0.18 -2.63 -25.91
N SER A 303 -0.49 -1.34 -25.72
CA SER A 303 0.01 -0.29 -26.61
C SER A 303 1.44 0.16 -26.32
N GLY A 304 2.00 -0.19 -25.14
CA GLY A 304 3.27 0.31 -24.65
C GLY A 304 3.27 1.80 -24.31
N ARG A 305 2.12 2.50 -24.41
CA ARG A 305 1.98 3.91 -24.04
C ARG A 305 1.74 4.06 -22.55
N ASP A 306 2.78 3.81 -21.77
CA ASP A 306 2.74 3.81 -20.30
C ASP A 306 2.87 5.19 -19.64
N GLY A 307 2.98 6.24 -20.46
CA GLY A 307 3.12 7.64 -20.05
C GLY A 307 4.52 8.00 -19.51
N GLY A 308 5.51 7.12 -19.72
CA GLY A 308 6.91 7.43 -19.42
C GLY A 308 7.47 8.48 -20.36
N ARG A 309 8.54 9.15 -19.93
CA ARG A 309 9.27 10.12 -20.76
C ARG A 309 10.28 9.39 -21.65
N ASP A 310 10.65 10.02 -22.75
CA ASP A 310 11.77 9.55 -23.57
C ASP A 310 13.09 9.78 -22.84
N ARG A 311 13.97 8.77 -22.86
CA ARG A 311 15.31 8.90 -22.28
C ARG A 311 16.18 9.73 -23.24
N PRO A 312 16.89 10.77 -22.76
CA PRO A 312 17.83 11.51 -23.60
C PRO A 312 18.90 10.56 -24.16
N THR A 313 19.22 10.70 -25.45
CA THR A 313 20.24 9.87 -26.15
C THR A 313 21.67 10.21 -25.74
N HIS A 314 21.86 11.36 -25.11
CA HIS A 314 23.12 11.80 -24.54
C HIS A 314 22.91 12.06 -23.04
N PRO A 315 23.82 11.59 -22.17
CA PRO A 315 23.83 12.02 -20.77
C PRO A 315 23.83 13.55 -20.74
N PRO A 316 23.02 14.20 -19.88
CA PRO A 316 23.18 15.63 -19.66
C PRO A 316 24.64 15.92 -19.32
N ALA A 317 25.20 17.00 -19.85
CA ALA A 317 26.59 17.36 -19.62
C ALA A 317 26.83 17.53 -18.11
N THR A 318 27.38 16.50 -17.47
CA THR A 318 27.87 16.55 -16.10
C THR A 318 29.22 17.25 -16.13
N GLY A 319 29.20 18.58 -16.22
CA GLY A 319 30.25 19.31 -15.52
C GLY A 319 30.09 18.97 -14.04
N PRO A 320 31.16 18.61 -13.30
CA PRO A 320 31.05 18.58 -11.86
C PRO A 320 30.53 19.95 -11.46
N HIS A 321 29.45 20.00 -10.67
CA HIS A 321 29.20 21.22 -9.92
C HIS A 321 30.48 21.46 -9.14
N THR A 322 31.24 22.48 -9.52
CA THR A 322 32.22 23.07 -8.62
C THR A 322 31.47 23.25 -7.31
N GLN A 323 31.92 22.57 -6.26
CA GLN A 323 31.58 23.01 -4.91
C GLN A 323 31.89 24.51 -4.90
N GLU A 324 30.86 25.35 -4.95
CA GLU A 324 30.99 26.73 -4.53
C GLU A 324 31.29 26.64 -3.04
N THR A 325 32.58 26.60 -2.75
CA THR A 325 33.13 26.92 -1.44
C THR A 325 32.95 28.42 -1.26
N ASP A 326 31.85 28.80 -0.62
CA ASP A 326 31.74 30.05 0.12
C ASP A 326 31.64 29.73 1.62
#